data_AF-A0A838R350-F1
#
_entry.id   AF-A0A838R350-F1
#
_cell.length_a   1.000
_cell.length_b   1.000
_cell.length_c   1.000
_cell.angle_alpha   90.00
_cell.angle_beta   90.00
_cell.angle_gamma   90.00
#
_symmetry.space_group_name_H-M   'P 1'
#
loop_
_entity.id
_entity.type
_entity.pdbx_description
1 polymer ?
#
loop_
_entity_poly.entity_id
_entity_poly.type
_entity_poly.pdbx_seq_one_letter_code
_entity_poly.pdbx_strand_id
1 'polypeptide(L)'
;MVHFLAVATIAASTFAVTPVKVKWQADYGKALAATKSEQRPLLVVLDNPADPAATFDAKLLAAEGQQADLLKSYRLCRVDVSTEYGQKVAEAFGAKQFPHTAIIDKTGASVLFKQSGQIAGDQWQSTLTKFEKGVQPQTVFFRGNTILGAQSTQDISNCPSCQRKAMGL
;
A
#
# COMPACT_ATOMS: atom_id res chain seq x y z
N MET A 1 3.67 7.30 64.89
CA MET A 1 3.87 8.21 63.74
C MET A 1 4.51 7.39 62.64
N VAL A 2 3.85 7.33 61.49
CA VAL A 2 4.16 6.55 60.28
C VAL A 2 5.58 6.83 59.80
N HIS A 3 6.25 5.90 59.10
CA HIS A 3 6.84 6.14 57.78
C HIS A 3 7.27 4.80 57.13
N PHE A 4 6.50 4.40 56.12
CA PHE A 4 6.80 3.35 55.16
C PHE A 4 7.85 3.86 54.15
N LEU A 5 8.82 3.03 53.79
CA LEU A 5 9.65 3.24 52.60
C LEU A 5 9.75 1.91 51.84
N ALA A 6 8.81 1.71 50.91
CA ALA A 6 8.84 0.63 49.94
C ALA A 6 9.64 1.09 48.72
N VAL A 7 10.81 0.49 48.51
CA VAL A 7 11.66 0.71 47.32
C VAL A 7 11.13 -0.19 46.22
N ALA A 8 10.44 0.39 45.24
CA ALA A 8 10.00 -0.32 44.04
C ALA A 8 11.14 -0.34 43.00
N THR A 9 11.78 -1.50 42.85
CA THR A 9 12.76 -1.77 41.78
C THR A 9 12.03 -1.94 40.45
N ILE A 10 12.15 -0.95 39.57
CA ILE A 10 11.61 -1.00 38.22
C ILE A 10 12.56 -1.88 37.38
N ALA A 11 12.20 -3.14 37.18
CA ALA A 11 12.89 -4.01 36.24
C ALA A 11 12.63 -3.49 34.81
N ALA A 12 13.63 -2.86 34.21
CA ALA A 12 13.60 -2.45 32.81
C ALA A 12 13.72 -3.70 31.92
N SER A 13 12.59 -4.25 31.49
CA SER A 13 12.53 -5.29 30.49
C SER A 13 13.02 -4.72 29.15
N THR A 14 14.27 -4.97 28.81
CA THR A 14 14.81 -4.68 27.49
C THR A 14 14.11 -5.58 26.47
N PHE A 15 13.14 -5.03 25.74
CA PHE A 15 12.59 -5.68 24.56
C PHE A 15 13.72 -5.79 23.54
N ALA A 16 14.24 -7.00 23.35
CA ALA A 16 15.15 -7.29 22.25
C ALA A 16 14.38 -7.08 20.94
N VAL A 17 14.59 -5.91 20.31
CA VAL A 17 14.16 -5.67 18.94
C VAL A 17 15.05 -6.53 18.06
N THR A 18 14.61 -7.76 17.80
CA THR A 18 15.28 -8.61 16.81
C THR A 18 15.24 -7.87 15.47
N PRO A 19 16.37 -7.76 14.75
CA PRO A 19 16.36 -7.19 13.42
C PRO A 19 15.45 -8.07 12.58
N VAL A 20 14.28 -7.55 12.22
CA VAL A 20 13.34 -8.22 11.33
C VAL A 20 14.05 -8.34 9.98
N LYS A 21 14.68 -9.49 9.75
CA LYS A 21 15.10 -9.87 8.41
C LYS A 21 13.84 -9.86 7.55
N VAL A 22 13.88 -9.04 6.52
CA VAL A 22 12.83 -8.95 5.53
C VAL A 22 12.69 -10.34 4.89
N LYS A 23 11.65 -11.07 5.30
CA LYS A 23 11.43 -12.46 4.90
C LYS A 23 10.19 -12.52 4.03
N TRP A 24 10.40 -12.88 2.78
CA TRP A 24 9.33 -13.17 1.83
C TRP A 24 8.66 -14.50 2.21
N GLN A 25 7.33 -14.49 2.33
CA GLN A 25 6.52 -15.68 2.54
C GLN A 25 5.96 -16.18 1.21
N ALA A 26 6.06 -17.49 0.96
CA ALA A 26 5.43 -18.14 -0.20
C ALA A 26 3.94 -18.42 0.01
N ASP A 27 3.53 -18.57 1.27
CA ASP A 27 2.15 -18.87 1.64
C ASP A 27 1.35 -17.58 1.88
N TYR A 28 0.48 -17.23 0.94
CA TYR A 28 -0.44 -16.10 1.08
C TYR A 28 -1.31 -16.20 2.34
N GLY A 29 -1.84 -17.39 2.63
CA GLY A 29 -2.69 -17.61 3.80
C GLY A 29 -1.97 -17.31 5.13
N LYS A 30 -0.69 -17.73 5.25
CA LYS A 30 0.12 -17.44 6.43
C LYS A 30 0.47 -15.96 6.52
N ALA A 31 0.78 -15.34 5.38
CA ALA A 31 1.10 -13.92 5.33
C ALA A 31 -0.11 -13.05 5.72
N LEU A 32 -1.32 -13.43 5.29
CA LEU A 32 -2.57 -12.76 5.65
C LEU A 32 -2.94 -12.97 7.13
N ALA A 33 -2.71 -14.15 7.68
CA ALA A 33 -2.90 -14.40 9.12
C ALA A 33 -1.94 -13.51 9.95
N ALA A 34 -0.66 -13.47 9.59
CA ALA A 34 0.34 -12.63 10.26
C ALA A 34 0.03 -11.13 10.13
N THR A 35 -0.47 -10.69 8.97
CA THR A 35 -0.93 -9.31 8.72
C THR A 35 -2.00 -8.91 9.73
N LYS A 36 -3.01 -9.76 9.94
CA LYS A 36 -4.08 -9.52 10.91
C LYS A 36 -3.59 -9.52 12.35
N SER A 37 -2.68 -10.44 12.70
CA SER A 37 -2.12 -10.51 14.06
C SER A 37 -1.24 -9.33 14.42
N GLU A 38 -0.48 -8.82 13.45
CA GLU A 38 0.52 -7.76 13.69
C GLU A 38 0.06 -6.37 13.27
N GLN A 39 -1.13 -6.27 12.67
CA GLN A 39 -1.71 -5.04 12.15
C GLN A 39 -0.78 -4.28 11.19
N ARG A 40 -0.07 -5.02 10.33
CA ARG A 40 0.81 -4.47 9.29
C ARG A 40 0.21 -4.72 7.91
N PRO A 41 0.32 -3.79 6.95
CA PRO A 41 -0.13 -4.01 5.58
C PRO A 41 0.62 -5.17 4.91
N LEU A 42 -0.07 -5.87 4.00
CA LEU A 42 0.48 -7.01 3.26
C LEU A 42 0.80 -6.59 1.83
N LEU A 43 2.05 -6.77 1.42
CA LEU A 43 2.50 -6.66 0.04
C LEU A 43 2.54 -8.06 -0.57
N VAL A 44 1.74 -8.26 -1.62
CA VAL A 44 1.68 -9.50 -2.39
C VAL A 44 2.27 -9.25 -3.75
N VAL A 45 3.25 -10.06 -4.13
CA VAL A 45 3.85 -10.09 -5.46
C VAL A 45 3.56 -11.47 -6.05
N LEU A 46 2.86 -11.49 -7.18
CA LEU A 46 2.58 -12.66 -7.98
C LEU A 46 3.50 -12.61 -9.19
N ASP A 47 4.42 -13.54 -9.27
CA ASP A 47 5.37 -13.59 -10.37
C ASP A 47 5.57 -15.03 -10.86
N ASN A 48 6.06 -15.16 -12.08
CA ASN A 48 6.36 -16.44 -12.69
C ASN A 48 7.87 -16.56 -12.91
N PRO A 49 8.61 -17.28 -12.06
CA PRO A 49 10.05 -17.46 -12.23
C PRO A 49 10.41 -18.27 -13.49
N ALA A 50 9.46 -18.97 -14.10
CA ALA A 50 9.68 -19.70 -15.34
C ALA A 50 9.67 -18.80 -16.59
N ASP A 51 9.13 -17.58 -16.49
CA ASP A 51 9.08 -16.62 -17.60
C ASP A 51 9.73 -15.28 -17.19
N PRO A 52 10.84 -14.88 -17.83
CA PRO A 52 11.54 -13.64 -17.48
C PRO A 52 10.70 -12.38 -17.70
N ALA A 53 9.70 -12.40 -18.59
CA ALA A 53 8.79 -11.26 -18.78
C ALA A 53 7.74 -11.15 -17.65
N ALA A 54 7.43 -12.28 -17.00
CA ALA A 54 6.49 -12.39 -15.90
C ALA A 54 7.18 -12.51 -14.52
N THR A 55 8.52 -12.48 -14.48
CA THR A 55 9.33 -12.47 -13.27
C THR A 55 9.41 -11.04 -12.72
N PHE A 56 9.31 -10.91 -11.39
CA PHE A 56 9.49 -9.61 -10.74
C PHE A 56 10.97 -9.31 -10.51
N ASP A 57 11.34 -8.03 -10.61
CA ASP A 57 12.73 -7.61 -10.55
C ASP A 57 13.35 -7.86 -9.16
N ALA A 58 14.34 -8.77 -9.10
CA ALA A 58 14.92 -9.21 -7.83
C ALA A 58 15.61 -8.06 -7.07
N LYS A 59 16.09 -7.02 -7.79
CA LYS A 59 16.68 -5.82 -7.17
C LYS A 59 15.64 -5.01 -6.40
N LEU A 60 14.38 -4.99 -6.84
CA LEU A 60 13.29 -4.32 -6.12
C LEU A 60 12.77 -5.13 -4.94
N LEU A 61 13.02 -6.45 -4.95
CA LEU A 61 12.73 -7.34 -3.83
C LEU A 61 13.87 -7.37 -2.81
N ALA A 62 15.05 -6.88 -3.18
CA ALA A 62 16.21 -6.81 -2.32
C ALA A 62 15.94 -5.85 -1.17
N ALA A 63 16.08 -6.35 0.05
CA ALA A 63 15.98 -5.58 1.27
C ALA A 63 17.28 -4.83 1.54
N GLU A 64 17.71 -4.00 0.58
CA GLU A 64 18.95 -3.25 0.64
C GLU A 64 18.68 -1.74 0.73
N GLY A 65 19.49 -1.03 1.52
CA GLY A 65 19.39 0.41 1.69
C GLY A 65 18.03 0.89 2.24
N GLN A 66 17.58 2.04 1.77
CA GLN A 66 16.39 2.74 2.24
C GLN A 66 15.06 1.99 1.94
N GLN A 67 15.07 1.10 0.95
CA GLN A 67 13.93 0.24 0.62
C GLN A 67 13.74 -0.87 1.66
N ALA A 68 14.83 -1.34 2.29
CA ALA A 68 14.76 -2.36 3.32
C ALA A 68 13.87 -1.92 4.49
N ASP A 69 13.99 -0.65 4.90
CA ASP A 69 13.21 -0.10 6.00
C ASP A 69 11.73 0.03 5.65
N LEU A 70 11.42 0.48 4.43
CA LEU A 70 10.05 0.48 3.93
C LEU A 70 9.47 -0.94 3.92
N LEU A 71 10.21 -1.91 3.37
CA LEU A 71 9.79 -3.30 3.29
C LEU A 71 9.59 -3.97 4.66
N LYS A 72 10.29 -3.54 5.72
CA LYS A 72 10.09 -4.03 7.10
C LYS A 72 8.74 -3.62 7.71
N SER A 73 8.19 -2.48 7.26
CA SER A 73 6.86 -2.01 7.68
C SER A 73 5.74 -2.89 7.11
N TYR A 74 6.02 -3.64 6.04
CA TYR A 74 5.08 -4.56 5.41
C TYR A 74 5.29 -6.01 5.82
N ARG A 75 4.22 -6.80 5.66
CA ARG A 75 4.32 -8.25 5.49
C ARG A 75 4.55 -8.50 4.01
N LEU A 76 5.57 -9.29 3.69
CA LEU A 76 5.94 -9.55 2.29
C LEU A 76 5.55 -10.96 1.90
N CYS A 77 4.79 -11.08 0.82
CA CYS A 77 4.38 -12.34 0.24
C CYS A 77 4.75 -12.37 -1.23
N ARG A 78 5.50 -13.39 -1.63
CA ARG A 78 5.82 -13.66 -3.04
C ARG A 78 5.27 -15.02 -3.39
N VAL A 79 4.34 -15.05 -4.33
CA VAL A 79 3.63 -16.27 -4.72
C VAL A 79 4.01 -16.59 -6.15
N ASP A 80 4.50 -17.81 -6.34
CA ASP A 80 4.88 -18.34 -7.65
C ASP A 80 3.64 -18.85 -8.39
N VAL A 81 3.27 -18.17 -9.48
CA VAL A 81 2.09 -18.50 -10.29
C VAL A 81 2.31 -19.66 -11.26
N SER A 82 3.52 -20.23 -11.34
CA SER A 82 3.77 -21.50 -12.03
C SER A 82 3.22 -22.70 -11.25
N THR A 83 2.97 -22.53 -9.94
CA THR A 83 2.40 -23.57 -9.08
C THR A 83 0.87 -23.54 -9.09
N GLU A 84 0.22 -24.70 -8.90
CA GLU A 84 -1.25 -24.78 -8.80
C GLU A 84 -1.79 -23.87 -7.68
N TYR A 85 -1.04 -23.76 -6.58
CA TYR A 85 -1.37 -22.84 -5.49
C TYR A 85 -1.35 -21.38 -5.96
N GLY A 86 -0.28 -20.96 -6.61
CA GLY A 86 -0.16 -19.58 -7.08
C GLY A 86 -1.14 -19.22 -8.19
N GLN A 87 -1.54 -20.18 -9.02
CA GLN A 87 -2.63 -19.98 -9.99
C GLN A 87 -3.95 -19.67 -9.29
N LYS A 88 -4.32 -20.43 -8.25
CA LYS A 88 -5.53 -20.15 -7.44
C LYS A 88 -5.47 -18.77 -6.77
N VAL A 89 -4.29 -18.38 -6.27
CA VAL A 89 -4.10 -17.04 -5.71
C VAL A 89 -4.26 -15.99 -6.81
N ALA A 90 -3.63 -16.15 -7.96
CA ALA A 90 -3.75 -15.22 -9.09
C ALA A 90 -5.21 -15.06 -9.55
N GLU A 91 -5.97 -16.15 -9.62
CA GLU A 91 -7.42 -16.12 -9.91
C GLU A 91 -8.20 -15.34 -8.87
N ALA A 92 -7.92 -15.53 -7.57
CA ALA A 92 -8.56 -14.79 -6.49
C ALA A 92 -8.28 -13.27 -6.56
N PHE A 93 -7.10 -12.89 -7.07
CA PHE A 93 -6.75 -11.48 -7.33
C PHE A 93 -7.23 -10.98 -8.71
N GLY A 94 -7.77 -11.85 -9.56
CA GLY A 94 -8.13 -11.53 -10.94
C GLY A 94 -6.93 -11.14 -11.81
N ALA A 95 -5.74 -11.61 -11.46
CA ALA A 95 -4.50 -11.29 -12.16
C ALA A 95 -4.40 -12.10 -13.46
N LYS A 96 -4.55 -11.41 -14.60
CA LYS A 96 -4.40 -11.98 -15.96
C LYS A 96 -3.06 -11.69 -16.60
N GLN A 97 -2.27 -10.80 -15.99
CA GLN A 97 -0.99 -10.33 -16.49
C GLN A 97 0.01 -10.37 -15.33
N PHE A 98 1.20 -10.87 -15.64
CA PHE A 98 2.28 -11.04 -14.67
C PHE A 98 3.51 -10.23 -15.13
N PRO A 99 4.32 -9.71 -14.19
CA PRO A 99 4.13 -9.79 -12.75
C PRO A 99 2.93 -8.96 -12.26
N HIS A 100 2.31 -9.35 -11.14
CA HIS A 100 1.19 -8.62 -10.54
C HIS A 100 1.51 -8.29 -9.10
N THR A 101 1.34 -7.03 -8.71
CA THR A 101 1.59 -6.54 -7.36
C THR A 101 0.29 -6.05 -6.76
N ALA A 102 0.01 -6.47 -5.53
CA ALA A 102 -1.12 -6.00 -4.75
C ALA A 102 -0.67 -5.59 -3.34
N ILE A 103 -1.22 -4.50 -2.81
CA ILE A 103 -1.06 -4.10 -1.42
C ILE A 103 -2.41 -4.23 -0.73
N ILE A 104 -2.46 -4.92 0.39
CA ILE A 104 -3.64 -5.14 1.21
C ILE A 104 -3.49 -4.36 2.51
N ASP A 105 -4.60 -3.82 2.98
CA ASP A 105 -4.73 -3.16 4.28
C ASP A 105 -4.28 -4.08 5.43
N LYS A 106 -3.85 -3.48 6.55
CA LYS A 106 -3.49 -4.19 7.79
C LYS A 106 -4.58 -5.11 8.35
N THR A 107 -5.83 -4.85 8.01
CA THR A 107 -6.98 -5.71 8.36
C THR A 107 -7.06 -6.97 7.50
N GLY A 108 -6.33 -7.02 6.38
CA GLY A 108 -6.42 -8.08 5.38
C GLY A 108 -7.77 -8.13 4.65
N ALA A 109 -8.59 -7.07 4.77
CA ALA A 109 -9.97 -7.04 4.26
C ALA A 109 -10.11 -6.32 2.91
N SER A 110 -9.16 -5.48 2.53
CA SER A 110 -9.27 -4.66 1.32
C SER A 110 -7.93 -4.46 0.62
N VAL A 111 -7.93 -4.58 -0.71
CA VAL A 111 -6.78 -4.31 -1.56
C VAL A 111 -6.70 -2.80 -1.79
N LEU A 112 -5.65 -2.17 -1.26
CA LEU A 112 -5.37 -0.74 -1.35
C LEU A 112 -4.81 -0.34 -2.72
N PHE A 113 -4.02 -1.23 -3.31
CA PHE A 113 -3.33 -1.00 -4.56
C PHE A 113 -3.22 -2.29 -5.34
N LYS A 114 -3.38 -2.20 -6.66
CA LYS A 114 -3.13 -3.29 -7.60
C LYS A 114 -2.44 -2.72 -8.83
N GLN A 115 -1.39 -3.39 -9.28
CA GLN A 115 -0.69 -3.07 -10.51
C GLN A 115 -0.33 -4.36 -11.23
N SER A 116 -0.69 -4.42 -12.50
CA SER A 116 -0.30 -5.49 -13.40
C SER A 116 0.86 -5.03 -14.26
N GLY A 117 1.79 -5.93 -14.54
CA GLY A 117 3.01 -5.66 -15.29
C GLY A 117 4.17 -5.19 -14.39
N GLN A 118 5.32 -4.97 -15.03
CA GLN A 118 6.50 -4.48 -14.34
C GLN A 118 6.27 -3.10 -13.74
N ILE A 119 6.91 -2.85 -12.61
CA ILE A 119 6.91 -1.57 -11.91
C ILE A 119 8.34 -1.04 -11.88
N ALA A 120 8.52 0.22 -12.27
CA ALA A 120 9.81 0.88 -12.16
C ALA A 120 10.18 1.12 -10.68
N GLY A 121 11.47 1.14 -10.36
CA GLY A 121 11.95 1.28 -8.97
C GLY A 121 11.46 2.54 -8.26
N ASP A 122 11.44 3.68 -8.95
CA ASP A 122 10.95 4.94 -8.38
C ASP A 122 9.45 4.89 -8.06
N GLN A 123 8.68 4.23 -8.94
CA GLN A 123 7.24 4.02 -8.77
C GLN A 123 6.96 3.02 -7.64
N TRP A 124 7.79 1.98 -7.51
CA TRP A 124 7.73 1.02 -6.42
C TRP A 124 7.96 1.69 -5.07
N GLN A 125 9.05 2.44 -4.93
CA GLN A 125 9.37 3.14 -3.69
C GLN A 125 8.30 4.18 -3.32
N SER A 126 7.80 4.93 -4.30
CA SER A 126 6.70 5.89 -4.10
C SER A 126 5.42 5.19 -3.62
N THR A 127 5.13 4.01 -4.17
CA THR A 127 3.97 3.20 -3.79
C THR A 127 4.11 2.67 -2.36
N LEU A 128 5.27 2.11 -1.99
CA LEU A 128 5.55 1.67 -0.63
C LEU A 128 5.49 2.81 0.38
N THR A 129 6.00 3.99 0.03
CA THR A 129 5.92 5.15 0.92
C THR A 129 4.46 5.62 1.10
N LYS A 130 3.68 5.61 0.02
CA LYS A 130 2.28 6.05 0.03
C LYS A 130 1.37 5.17 0.90
N PHE A 131 1.59 3.86 0.87
CA PHE A 131 0.75 2.90 1.58
C PHE A 131 1.38 2.38 2.88
N GLU A 132 2.46 2.99 3.38
CA GLU A 132 3.24 2.48 4.52
C GLU A 132 2.35 2.28 5.76
N LYS A 133 1.40 3.20 5.96
CA LYS A 133 0.45 3.16 7.07
C LYS A 133 -0.61 2.08 6.93
N GLY A 134 -0.71 1.43 5.78
CA GLY A 134 -1.66 0.35 5.52
C GLY A 134 -3.12 0.76 5.63
N VAL A 135 -3.42 2.05 5.44
CA VAL A 135 -4.77 2.62 5.38
C VAL A 135 -4.97 3.16 3.98
N GLN A 136 -6.17 3.03 3.41
CA GLN A 136 -6.48 3.76 2.17
C GLN A 136 -6.11 5.23 2.37
N PRO A 137 -5.30 5.84 1.48
CA PRO A 137 -5.24 7.29 1.46
C PRO A 137 -6.69 7.70 1.30
N GLN A 138 -7.22 8.44 2.28
CA GLN A 138 -8.56 8.95 2.17
C GLN A 138 -8.53 9.80 0.90
N THR A 139 -9.03 9.25 -0.21
CA THR A 139 -9.58 10.06 -1.26
C THR A 139 -10.69 10.77 -0.53
N VAL A 140 -10.36 11.97 -0.05
CA VAL A 140 -11.36 12.98 0.20
C VAL A 140 -12.00 13.13 -1.16
N PHE A 141 -13.06 12.35 -1.40
CA PHE A 141 -14.01 12.68 -2.42
C PHE A 141 -14.56 14.01 -1.93
N PHE A 142 -13.92 15.10 -2.37
CA PHE A 142 -14.65 16.31 -2.70
C PHE A 142 -15.58 15.91 -3.85
N ARG A 143 -16.62 15.16 -3.49
CA ARG A 143 -17.85 15.10 -4.25
C ARG A 143 -18.43 16.48 -4.03
N GLY A 144 -18.00 17.41 -4.88
CA GLY A 144 -18.43 18.79 -4.84
C GLY A 144 -19.95 18.83 -4.86
N ASN A 145 -20.53 19.04 -3.69
CA ASN A 145 -21.80 19.72 -3.56
C ASN A 145 -21.67 20.71 -2.39
N THR A 146 -21.33 21.94 -2.80
CA THR A 146 -21.77 23.21 -2.23
C THR A 146 -21.30 23.58 -0.83
N ILE A 147 -20.24 24.38 -0.77
CA ILE A 147 -20.21 25.57 0.09
C ILE A 147 -19.71 26.73 -0.80
N LEU A 148 -20.56 27.76 -0.94
CA LEU A 148 -20.15 29.08 -1.44
C LEU A 148 -18.91 29.55 -0.69
N GLY A 149 -17.85 29.89 -1.41
CA GLY A 149 -16.79 30.71 -0.85
C GLY A 149 -15.39 30.30 -1.27
N ALA A 150 -15.05 30.47 -2.54
CA ALA A 150 -13.70 30.84 -2.93
C ALA A 150 -13.75 31.54 -4.28
N GLN A 151 -13.44 32.82 -4.24
CA GLN A 151 -13.25 33.69 -5.39
C GLN A 151 -12.19 33.07 -6.30
N SER A 152 -12.59 32.73 -7.53
CA SER A 152 -11.68 32.65 -8.67
C SER A 152 -12.10 33.74 -9.63
N THR A 153 -11.39 34.87 -9.55
CA THR A 153 -11.28 35.84 -10.63
C THR A 153 -10.66 35.13 -11.84
N GLN A 154 -11.51 34.59 -12.71
CA GLN A 154 -11.20 34.41 -14.11
C GLN A 154 -12.20 35.25 -14.89
N ASP A 155 -11.74 36.45 -15.20
CA ASP A 155 -12.01 37.25 -16.39
C ASP A 155 -13.26 36.82 -17.21
N ILE A 156 -14.36 37.52 -16.94
CA ILE A 156 -15.60 37.45 -17.71
C ILE A 156 -15.49 38.49 -18.83
N SER A 157 -14.70 38.20 -19.85
CA SER A 157 -14.74 38.98 -21.09
C SER A 157 -14.33 38.10 -22.24
N ASN A 158 -15.33 37.55 -22.93
CA ASN A 158 -15.56 37.72 -24.37
C ASN A 158 -16.31 36.49 -24.96
N CYS A 159 -17.56 36.28 -24.55
CA CYS A 159 -18.46 35.33 -25.20
C CYS A 159 -19.59 36.08 -25.95
N PRO A 160 -19.38 36.47 -27.22
CA PRO A 160 -20.34 37.28 -27.98
C PRO A 160 -21.64 36.55 -28.35
N SER A 161 -21.73 35.24 -28.15
CA SER A 161 -22.94 34.45 -28.39
C SER A 161 -23.97 34.52 -27.24
N CYS A 162 -23.55 34.91 -26.03
CA CYS A 162 -24.45 34.95 -24.86
C CYS A 162 -25.22 36.27 -24.75
N GLN A 163 -24.75 37.35 -25.38
CA GLN A 163 -25.34 38.69 -25.24
C GLN A 163 -26.57 38.92 -26.13
N ARG A 164 -26.74 38.13 -27.20
CA ARG A 164 -27.83 38.30 -28.15
C ARG A 164 -29.19 37.77 -27.66
N LYS A 165 -29.21 37.01 -26.55
CA LYS A 165 -30.43 36.42 -26.00
C LYS A 165 -31.07 37.25 -24.86
N ALA A 166 -30.38 38.30 -24.40
CA ALA A 166 -30.84 39.17 -23.32
C ALA A 166 -31.52 40.47 -23.80
N MET A 167 -31.45 40.78 -25.09
CA MET A 167 -32.18 41.89 -25.70
C MET A 167 -33.19 41.28 -26.67
N GLY A 168 -34.44 41.14 -26.22
CA GLY A 168 -35.51 40.58 -27.03
C GLY A 168 -35.82 41.45 -28.26
N LEU A 169 -35.20 41.10 -29.39
CA LEU A 169 -35.57 41.44 -30.75
C LEU A 169 -35.46 40.18 -31.60
#